data_AF-A0A6P4F959-F1
#
_entry.id   AF-A0A6P4F959-F1
#
_cell.length_a   1.000
_cell.length_b   1.000
_cell.length_c   1.000
_cell.angle_alpha   90.00
_cell.angle_beta   90.00
_cell.angle_gamma   90.00
#
_symmetry.space_group_name_H-M   'P 1'
#
loop_
_entity.id
_entity.type
_entity.pdbx_description
1 polymer ?
#
loop_
_entity_poly.entity_id
_entity_poly.type
_entity_poly.pdbx_seq_one_letter_code
_entity_poly.pdbx_strand_id
1 'polypeptide(L)'
;MEMKNIYVLLGFLTLAFCPTIYFECGCFISGSINGFPKANCKRSDIDIKCLSHQELETLGLSGNRLNETILSKLNSTEFEKLEHLDLSNNMITRLSSFKFNTMPRLQSVNLSHNLLTEMPGDPCRIPFIDVSHNNLTDMHSLVVLFRTNAITKGNPFLCNCSSPTVKRLYTTASHSKLKNIECILHDSDQPKPLSTQCHKEIEQNQTSLLESIILYCIQYFNSITLFFLIMFVIGVVLLCKKIK
;
A
#
# COMPACT_ATOMS: atom_id res chain seq x y z
N MET A 1 -28.02 -57.38 9.21
CA MET A 1 -26.86 -58.02 8.53
C MET A 1 -27.39 -58.53 7.20
N GLU A 2 -27.04 -58.06 6.02
CA GLU A 2 -26.03 -57.11 5.57
C GLU A 2 -26.56 -56.44 4.27
N MET A 3 -26.53 -55.12 4.22
CA MET A 3 -26.72 -54.32 3.00
C MET A 3 -25.73 -53.13 3.11
N LYS A 4 -24.44 -53.44 3.22
CA LYS A 4 -23.38 -52.42 3.36
C LYS A 4 -22.22 -52.52 2.38
N ASN A 5 -22.17 -53.50 1.48
CA ASN A 5 -20.95 -53.77 0.69
C ASN A 5 -21.11 -53.72 -0.85
N ILE A 6 -22.05 -52.95 -1.40
CA ILE A 6 -22.17 -52.82 -2.88
C ILE A 6 -21.64 -51.48 -3.41
N TYR A 7 -21.49 -50.44 -2.57
CA TYR A 7 -21.02 -49.12 -3.03
C TYR A 7 -19.49 -48.96 -3.07
N VAL A 8 -18.71 -49.94 -2.62
CA VAL A 8 -17.23 -49.83 -2.58
C VAL A 8 -16.56 -50.25 -3.90
N LEU A 9 -17.28 -50.87 -4.85
CA LEU A 9 -16.65 -51.49 -6.02
C LEU A 9 -16.95 -50.86 -7.40
N LEU A 10 -17.61 -49.70 -7.47
CA LEU A 10 -18.02 -49.09 -8.75
C LEU A 10 -17.42 -47.69 -9.04
N GLY A 11 -16.31 -47.32 -8.40
CA GLY A 11 -15.72 -45.98 -8.50
C GLY A 11 -14.36 -45.87 -9.21
N PHE A 12 -13.84 -46.93 -9.85
CA PHE A 12 -12.47 -46.96 -10.39
C PHE A 12 -12.34 -46.71 -11.90
N LEU A 13 -13.32 -46.05 -12.55
CA LEU A 13 -13.13 -45.60 -13.95
C LEU A 13 -13.60 -44.16 -14.16
N THR A 14 -12.60 -43.31 -14.41
CA THR A 14 -12.64 -41.95 -14.94
C THR A 14 -13.56 -40.96 -14.23
N LEU A 15 -13.03 -40.26 -13.22
CA LEU A 15 -13.46 -38.90 -12.94
C LEU A 15 -12.22 -38.04 -12.72
N ALA A 16 -11.97 -37.13 -13.65
CA ALA A 16 -11.24 -35.92 -13.32
C ALA A 16 -11.88 -35.37 -12.03
N PHE A 17 -11.10 -35.26 -10.96
CA PHE A 17 -11.59 -34.76 -9.68
C PHE A 17 -12.08 -33.34 -9.90
N CYS A 18 -13.40 -33.19 -10.08
CA CYS A 18 -14.04 -31.89 -10.07
C CYS A 18 -13.72 -31.28 -8.69
N PRO A 19 -13.26 -30.01 -8.63
CA PRO A 19 -13.01 -29.39 -7.33
C PRO A 19 -14.26 -29.54 -6.46
N THR A 20 -14.11 -30.24 -5.34
CA THR A 20 -15.21 -30.51 -4.42
C THR A 20 -15.64 -29.19 -3.79
N ILE A 21 -16.88 -28.78 -4.07
CA ILE A 21 -17.51 -27.64 -3.39
C ILE A 21 -18.41 -28.21 -2.31
N TYR A 22 -18.21 -27.77 -1.08
CA TYR A 22 -19.00 -28.18 0.08
C TYR A 22 -19.28 -26.98 0.99
N PHE A 23 -20.27 -27.11 1.88
CA PHE A 23 -20.64 -26.06 2.82
C PHE A 23 -20.20 -26.46 4.24
N GLU A 24 -19.27 -25.72 4.82
CA GLU A 24 -18.73 -25.97 6.17
C GLU A 24 -18.27 -24.65 6.80
N CYS A 25 -18.22 -24.58 8.14
CA CYS A 25 -17.82 -23.38 8.89
C CYS A 25 -18.63 -22.10 8.57
N GLY A 26 -19.84 -22.24 8.01
CA GLY A 26 -20.68 -21.13 7.55
C GLY A 26 -20.31 -20.58 6.16
N CYS A 27 -19.51 -21.30 5.38
CA CYS A 27 -18.98 -20.86 4.10
C CYS A 27 -19.04 -21.94 3.02
N PHE A 28 -19.09 -21.52 1.76
CA PHE A 28 -18.83 -22.44 0.64
C PHE A 28 -17.33 -22.59 0.46
N ILE A 29 -16.83 -23.81 0.57
CA ILE A 29 -15.42 -24.15 0.42
C ILE A 29 -15.25 -24.94 -0.88
N SER A 30 -14.37 -24.47 -1.75
CA SER A 30 -13.99 -25.16 -2.99
C SER A 30 -12.57 -25.70 -2.87
N GLY A 31 -12.40 -27.01 -3.06
CA GLY A 31 -11.09 -27.64 -3.18
C GLY A 31 -10.31 -27.14 -4.40
N SER A 32 -8.99 -27.26 -4.36
CA SER A 32 -8.09 -26.91 -5.46
C SER A 32 -7.22 -28.12 -5.79
N ILE A 33 -7.03 -28.41 -7.09
CA ILE A 33 -6.25 -29.58 -7.55
C ILE A 33 -4.74 -29.35 -7.33
N ASN A 34 -4.29 -28.10 -7.41
CA ASN A 34 -2.87 -27.70 -7.36
C ASN A 34 -2.60 -26.60 -6.31
N GLY A 35 -3.48 -26.43 -5.34
CA GLY A 35 -3.40 -25.34 -4.36
C GLY A 35 -4.18 -25.64 -3.10
N PHE A 36 -4.31 -24.61 -2.26
CA PHE A 36 -5.05 -24.73 -1.02
C PHE A 36 -6.55 -24.38 -1.24
N PRO A 37 -7.46 -24.81 -0.36
CA PRO A 37 -8.89 -24.56 -0.56
C PRO A 37 -9.24 -23.07 -0.50
N LYS A 38 -10.36 -22.71 -1.12
CA LYS A 38 -10.89 -21.33 -1.11
C LYS A 38 -12.24 -21.31 -0.43
N ALA A 39 -12.43 -20.41 0.52
CA ALA A 39 -13.69 -20.23 1.23
C ALA A 39 -14.34 -18.90 0.82
N ASN A 40 -15.62 -18.93 0.47
CA ASN A 40 -16.43 -17.74 0.27
C ASN A 40 -17.60 -17.76 1.26
N CYS A 41 -17.58 -16.81 2.18
CA CYS A 41 -18.50 -16.71 3.29
C CYS A 41 -19.48 -15.56 3.02
N LYS A 42 -20.76 -15.89 2.93
CA LYS A 42 -21.85 -14.91 2.89
C LYS A 42 -22.72 -15.13 4.11
N ARG A 43 -22.86 -14.05 4.88
CA ARG A 43 -23.51 -13.90 6.19
C ARG A 43 -24.47 -15.04 6.54
N SER A 44 -24.00 -15.93 7.42
CA SER A 44 -24.68 -16.96 8.21
C SER A 44 -23.59 -17.54 9.12
N ASP A 45 -23.70 -17.43 10.45
CA ASP A 45 -22.89 -18.14 11.47
C ASP A 45 -21.43 -18.52 11.10
N ILE A 46 -20.63 -17.52 10.68
CA ILE A 46 -19.24 -17.76 10.24
C ILE A 46 -18.39 -18.18 11.44
N ASP A 47 -17.84 -19.39 11.38
CA ASP A 47 -16.93 -19.92 12.39
C ASP A 47 -15.47 -19.78 11.92
N ILE A 48 -14.85 -18.68 12.32
CA ILE A 48 -13.43 -18.38 12.01
C ILE A 48 -12.50 -19.45 12.57
N LYS A 49 -12.81 -20.05 13.72
CA LYS A 49 -11.99 -21.09 14.33
C LYS A 49 -12.10 -22.38 13.53
N CYS A 50 -13.28 -22.72 13.03
CA CYS A 50 -13.44 -23.84 12.10
C CYS A 50 -12.64 -23.58 10.81
N LEU A 51 -12.74 -22.39 10.22
CA LEU A 51 -12.05 -22.00 8.98
C LEU A 51 -10.53 -22.06 9.09
N SER A 52 -9.94 -21.76 10.24
CA SER A 52 -8.48 -21.83 10.42
C SER A 52 -7.92 -23.25 10.29
N HIS A 53 -8.76 -24.29 10.45
CA HIS A 53 -8.34 -25.68 10.27
C HIS A 53 -8.50 -26.20 8.84
N GLN A 54 -8.99 -25.36 7.91
CA GLN A 54 -9.24 -25.75 6.51
C GLN A 54 -8.03 -25.44 5.59
N GLU A 55 -6.89 -25.04 6.17
CA GLU A 55 -5.65 -24.72 5.45
C GLU A 55 -5.85 -23.79 4.24
N LEU A 56 -6.74 -22.80 4.34
CA LEU A 56 -7.21 -22.01 3.22
C LEU A 56 -6.11 -21.21 2.51
N GLU A 57 -6.17 -21.15 1.17
CA GLU A 57 -5.42 -20.20 0.32
C GLU A 57 -6.09 -18.83 0.32
N THR A 58 -7.42 -18.84 0.21
CA THR A 58 -8.25 -17.66 -0.02
C THR A 58 -9.44 -17.69 0.93
N LEU A 59 -9.66 -16.58 1.62
CA LEU A 59 -10.78 -16.38 2.52
C LEU A 59 -11.55 -15.11 2.13
N GLY A 60 -12.75 -15.33 1.59
CA GLY A 60 -13.69 -14.29 1.23
C GLY A 60 -14.70 -14.03 2.35
N LEU A 61 -14.63 -12.83 2.94
CA LEU A 61 -15.51 -12.35 4.00
C LEU A 61 -16.25 -11.06 3.60
N SER A 62 -16.31 -10.75 2.30
CA SER A 62 -16.88 -9.50 1.82
C SER A 62 -18.40 -9.39 2.01
N GLY A 63 -18.89 -8.19 2.32
CA GLY A 63 -20.33 -7.92 2.40
C GLY A 63 -21.02 -8.45 3.66
N ASN A 64 -20.27 -8.73 4.73
CA ASN A 64 -20.79 -9.38 5.94
C ASN A 64 -21.13 -8.40 7.08
N ARG A 65 -20.98 -7.09 6.85
CA ARG A 65 -21.09 -6.02 7.87
C ARG A 65 -20.20 -6.29 9.10
N LEU A 66 -19.02 -6.84 8.85
CA LEU A 66 -18.02 -7.11 9.88
C LEU A 66 -17.44 -5.80 10.39
N ASN A 67 -17.10 -5.74 11.66
CA ASN A 67 -16.37 -4.63 12.27
C ASN A 67 -15.04 -5.15 12.82
N GLU A 68 -14.34 -4.32 13.59
CA GLU A 68 -13.01 -4.64 14.13
C GLU A 68 -12.96 -5.92 14.99
N THR A 69 -14.09 -6.40 15.51
CA THR A 69 -14.15 -7.65 16.31
C THR A 69 -13.80 -8.90 15.50
N ILE A 70 -13.93 -8.87 14.16
CA ILE A 70 -13.49 -10.00 13.35
C ILE A 70 -11.97 -10.13 13.33
N LEU A 71 -11.25 -9.01 13.45
CA LEU A 71 -9.80 -8.96 13.40
C LEU A 71 -9.18 -9.68 14.59
N SER A 72 -9.78 -9.54 15.79
CA SER A 72 -9.33 -10.28 16.97
C SER A 72 -9.52 -11.78 16.83
N LYS A 73 -10.62 -12.23 16.21
CA LYS A 73 -10.85 -13.66 15.90
C LYS A 73 -9.83 -14.17 14.89
N LEU A 74 -9.60 -13.44 13.81
CA LEU A 74 -8.61 -13.78 12.79
C LEU A 74 -7.20 -13.88 13.39
N ASN A 75 -6.82 -12.97 14.29
CA ASN A 75 -5.53 -13.01 14.97
C ASN A 75 -5.39 -14.15 15.99
N SER A 76 -6.50 -14.62 16.55
CA SER A 76 -6.49 -15.68 17.57
C SER A 76 -6.19 -17.07 16.99
N THR A 77 -6.12 -17.15 15.66
CA THR A 77 -5.93 -18.37 14.88
C THR A 77 -4.82 -18.14 13.88
N GLU A 78 -3.96 -19.13 13.66
CA GLU A 78 -2.89 -19.01 12.66
C GLU A 78 -3.41 -19.48 11.29
N PHE A 79 -3.66 -18.53 10.39
CA PHE A 79 -4.00 -18.81 9.00
C PHE A 79 -2.70 -19.00 8.18
N GLU A 80 -1.97 -20.08 8.45
CA GLU A 80 -0.62 -20.29 7.93
C GLU A 80 -0.50 -20.34 6.40
N LYS A 81 -1.54 -20.85 5.73
CA LYS A 81 -1.58 -21.03 4.27
C LYS A 81 -2.26 -19.88 3.53
N LEU A 82 -2.84 -18.92 4.26
CA LEU A 82 -3.67 -17.90 3.67
C LEU A 82 -2.82 -16.88 2.91
N GLU A 83 -3.13 -16.75 1.63
CA GLU A 83 -2.46 -15.82 0.70
C GLU A 83 -3.38 -14.64 0.36
N HIS A 84 -4.69 -14.86 0.31
CA HIS A 84 -5.66 -13.85 -0.12
C HIS A 84 -6.80 -13.69 0.89
N LEU A 85 -6.96 -12.48 1.42
CA LEU A 85 -8.02 -12.13 2.36
C LEU A 85 -8.89 -11.01 1.80
N ASP A 86 -10.17 -11.27 1.61
CA ASP A 86 -11.15 -10.27 1.17
C ASP A 86 -12.08 -9.88 2.32
N LEU A 87 -11.87 -8.68 2.86
CA LEU A 87 -12.68 -8.02 3.89
C LEU A 87 -13.44 -6.81 3.33
N SER A 88 -13.60 -6.71 2.00
CA SER A 88 -14.27 -5.57 1.38
C SER A 88 -15.75 -5.46 1.74
N ASN A 89 -16.33 -4.27 1.59
CA ASN A 89 -17.77 -4.05 1.82
C ASN A 89 -18.21 -4.45 3.24
N ASN A 90 -17.43 -4.06 4.23
CA ASN A 90 -17.70 -4.28 5.65
C ASN A 90 -17.78 -2.92 6.38
N MET A 91 -17.75 -2.93 7.71
CA MET A 91 -17.86 -1.75 8.58
C MET A 91 -16.59 -1.59 9.42
N ILE A 92 -15.42 -1.91 8.87
CA ILE A 92 -14.15 -1.84 9.59
C ILE A 92 -13.67 -0.38 9.60
N THR A 93 -13.45 0.17 10.79
CA THR A 93 -13.01 1.55 10.99
C THR A 93 -11.52 1.69 11.23
N ARG A 94 -10.87 0.68 11.83
CA ARG A 94 -9.44 0.66 12.13
C ARG A 94 -8.87 -0.75 12.00
N LEU A 95 -7.55 -0.82 11.80
CA LEU A 95 -6.79 -2.07 11.71
C LEU A 95 -5.73 -2.19 12.81
N SER A 96 -5.73 -1.30 13.80
CA SER A 96 -4.75 -1.26 14.89
C SER A 96 -4.64 -2.58 15.65
N SER A 97 -5.73 -3.36 15.70
CA SER A 97 -5.75 -4.67 16.33
C SER A 97 -5.27 -5.80 15.40
N PHE A 98 -5.24 -5.62 14.08
CA PHE A 98 -4.92 -6.68 13.12
C PHE A 98 -3.42 -6.95 13.07
N LYS A 99 -3.06 -8.23 13.22
CA LYS A 99 -1.67 -8.68 13.36
C LYS A 99 -1.26 -9.43 12.10
N PHE A 100 -0.73 -8.72 11.10
CA PHE A 100 -0.31 -9.32 9.82
C PHE A 100 0.75 -10.42 9.97
N ASN A 101 1.52 -10.43 11.07
CA ASN A 101 2.49 -11.49 11.36
C ASN A 101 1.86 -12.86 11.68
N THR A 102 0.56 -12.91 11.99
CA THR A 102 -0.19 -14.17 12.20
C THR A 102 -0.51 -14.90 10.90
N MET A 103 -0.28 -14.26 9.74
CA MET A 103 -0.56 -14.80 8.40
C MET A 103 0.70 -14.66 7.53
N PRO A 104 1.71 -15.53 7.72
CA PRO A 104 3.04 -15.34 7.15
C PRO A 104 3.10 -15.44 5.62
N ARG A 105 2.09 -16.04 4.98
CA ARG A 105 1.99 -16.18 3.52
C ARG A 105 1.08 -15.15 2.86
N LEU A 106 0.54 -14.20 3.61
CA LEU A 106 -0.46 -13.25 3.12
C LEU A 106 0.13 -12.36 2.02
N GLN A 107 -0.41 -12.48 0.81
CA GLN A 107 0.03 -11.76 -0.38
C GLN A 107 -0.86 -10.56 -0.70
N SER A 108 -2.16 -10.68 -0.46
CA SER A 108 -3.12 -9.62 -0.76
C SER A 108 -4.21 -9.48 0.28
N VAL A 109 -4.53 -8.24 0.64
CA VAL A 109 -5.69 -7.92 1.47
C VAL A 109 -6.59 -6.91 0.77
N ASN A 110 -7.86 -7.24 0.62
CA ASN A 110 -8.87 -6.30 0.13
C ASN A 110 -9.69 -5.75 1.31
N LEU A 111 -9.59 -4.44 1.54
CA LEU A 111 -10.29 -3.67 2.55
C LEU A 111 -11.11 -2.54 1.91
N SER A 112 -11.34 -2.60 0.60
CA SER A 112 -12.13 -1.59 -0.10
C SER A 112 -13.55 -1.49 0.46
N HIS A 113 -14.18 -0.32 0.32
CA HIS A 113 -15.54 -0.08 0.80
C HIS A 113 -15.72 -0.44 2.29
N ASN A 114 -14.82 0.09 3.12
CA ASN A 114 -14.92 0.07 4.58
C ASN A 114 -14.96 1.53 5.08
N LEU A 115 -14.69 1.73 6.36
CA LEU A 115 -14.74 3.04 7.03
C LEU A 115 -13.38 3.42 7.62
N LEU A 116 -12.27 2.91 7.03
CA LEU A 116 -10.93 3.10 7.55
C LEU A 116 -10.57 4.59 7.60
N THR A 117 -10.14 5.07 8.76
CA THR A 117 -9.65 6.45 8.94
C THR A 117 -8.12 6.54 8.97
N GLU A 118 -7.44 5.41 9.12
CA GLU A 118 -5.99 5.29 9.20
C GLU A 118 -5.51 4.10 8.38
N MET A 119 -4.32 4.20 7.77
CA MET A 119 -3.68 3.06 7.14
C MET A 119 -3.17 2.08 8.19
N PRO A 120 -3.07 0.78 7.86
CA PRO A 120 -2.42 -0.19 8.74
C PRO A 120 -0.98 0.24 9.04
N GLY A 121 -0.60 0.25 10.32
CA GLY A 121 0.70 0.76 10.78
C GLY A 121 1.90 -0.12 10.43
N ASP A 122 1.69 -1.41 10.12
CA ASP A 122 2.76 -2.33 9.72
C ASP A 122 2.41 -3.20 8.49
N PRO A 123 2.26 -2.58 7.31
CA PRO A 123 1.99 -3.29 6.06
C PRO A 123 3.28 -3.87 5.45
N CYS A 124 4.42 -3.80 6.15
CA CYS A 124 5.76 -4.13 5.63
C CYS A 124 5.91 -5.56 5.08
N ARG A 125 4.88 -6.40 5.18
CA ARG A 125 4.88 -7.79 4.74
C ARG A 125 3.83 -8.12 3.68
N ILE A 126 2.95 -7.20 3.32
CA ILE A 126 1.90 -7.49 2.32
C ILE A 126 2.30 -6.87 0.97
N PRO A 127 2.48 -7.69 -0.08
CA PRO A 127 2.73 -7.23 -1.45
C PRO A 127 1.65 -6.30 -2.01
N PHE A 128 0.37 -6.60 -1.75
CA PHE A 128 -0.77 -5.87 -2.31
C PHE A 128 -1.85 -5.57 -1.28
N ILE A 129 -2.34 -4.33 -1.25
CA ILE A 129 -3.47 -3.95 -0.39
C ILE A 129 -4.45 -3.02 -1.11
N ASP A 130 -5.73 -3.33 -1.08
CA ASP A 130 -6.77 -2.43 -1.58
C ASP A 130 -7.46 -1.75 -0.40
N VAL A 131 -7.34 -0.43 -0.31
CA VAL A 131 -8.00 0.42 0.70
C VAL A 131 -8.88 1.48 0.03
N SER A 132 -9.27 1.26 -1.22
CA SER A 132 -10.11 2.20 -1.96
C SER A 132 -11.47 2.39 -1.29
N HIS A 133 -12.10 3.54 -1.51
CA HIS A 133 -13.42 3.84 -0.96
C HIS A 133 -13.49 3.65 0.58
N ASN A 134 -12.57 4.29 1.28
CA ASN A 134 -12.54 4.39 2.75
C ASN A 134 -12.59 5.88 3.15
N ASN A 135 -12.25 6.20 4.40
CA ASN A 135 -12.26 7.55 4.95
C ASN A 135 -10.85 8.03 5.34
N LEU A 136 -9.83 7.67 4.56
CA LEU A 136 -8.45 8.04 4.82
C LEU A 136 -8.21 9.51 4.43
N THR A 137 -7.80 10.33 5.40
CA THR A 137 -7.58 11.77 5.20
C THR A 137 -6.11 12.18 5.21
N ASP A 138 -5.27 11.54 6.01
CA ASP A 138 -3.86 11.94 6.17
C ASP A 138 -2.94 11.27 5.12
N MET A 139 -2.16 12.10 4.40
CA MET A 139 -1.14 11.68 3.43
C MET A 139 0.10 10.99 4.06
N HIS A 140 0.38 11.15 5.35
CA HIS A 140 1.43 10.39 6.06
C HIS A 140 1.23 8.89 5.93
N SER A 141 -0.02 8.48 5.78
CA SER A 141 -0.42 7.11 5.52
C SER A 141 0.12 6.54 4.20
N LEU A 142 0.54 7.39 3.25
CA LEU A 142 1.14 6.96 1.97
C LEU A 142 2.54 6.36 2.13
N VAL A 143 3.15 6.40 3.32
CA VAL A 143 4.44 5.74 3.59
C VAL A 143 4.40 4.25 3.21
N VAL A 144 3.23 3.60 3.38
CA VAL A 144 3.00 2.22 2.91
C VAL A 144 3.29 2.02 1.42
N LEU A 145 3.04 3.03 0.58
CA LEU A 145 3.22 2.92 -0.88
C LEU A 145 4.68 2.76 -1.30
N PHE A 146 5.63 3.06 -0.42
CA PHE A 146 7.05 2.81 -0.67
C PHE A 146 7.42 1.33 -0.59
N ARG A 147 6.62 0.52 0.11
CA ARG A 147 6.92 -0.91 0.39
C ARG A 147 5.87 -1.87 -0.16
N THR A 148 4.66 -1.36 -0.43
CA THR A 148 3.50 -2.15 -0.82
C THR A 148 2.82 -1.51 -2.03
N ASN A 149 2.27 -2.33 -2.92
CA ASN A 149 1.36 -1.86 -3.95
C ASN A 149 -0.01 -1.65 -3.33
N ALA A 150 -0.47 -0.41 -3.24
CA ALA A 150 -1.81 -0.13 -2.72
C ALA A 150 -2.70 0.61 -3.71
N ILE A 151 -3.99 0.28 -3.68
CA ILE A 151 -5.06 1.04 -4.33
C ILE A 151 -5.70 1.92 -3.26
N THR A 152 -5.65 3.23 -3.45
CA THR A 152 -6.09 4.22 -2.45
C THR A 152 -7.20 5.15 -2.96
N LYS A 153 -7.73 4.90 -4.17
CA LYS A 153 -8.74 5.73 -4.83
C LYS A 153 -10.01 5.90 -3.99
N GLY A 154 -10.67 7.05 -4.10
CA GLY A 154 -11.95 7.29 -3.42
C GLY A 154 -11.81 7.49 -1.90
N ASN A 155 -10.64 7.93 -1.45
CA ASN A 155 -10.40 8.38 -0.08
C ASN A 155 -10.26 9.92 -0.06
N PRO A 156 -10.74 10.59 0.99
CA PRO A 156 -10.69 12.05 1.13
C PRO A 156 -9.33 12.55 1.62
N PHE A 157 -8.23 12.18 0.96
CA PHE A 157 -6.90 12.63 1.38
C PHE A 157 -6.77 14.14 1.28
N LEU A 158 -6.30 14.79 2.34
CA LEU A 158 -5.92 16.20 2.34
C LEU A 158 -4.50 16.31 1.77
N CYS A 159 -4.33 16.99 0.64
CA CYS A 159 -3.02 17.12 0.01
C CYS A 159 -2.08 17.95 0.88
N ASN A 160 -0.92 17.38 1.18
CA ASN A 160 0.18 18.10 1.83
C ASN A 160 1.44 17.98 0.96
N CYS A 161 1.46 18.75 -0.14
CA CYS A 161 2.54 18.71 -1.14
C CYS A 161 3.89 19.17 -0.58
N SER A 162 3.88 19.95 0.50
CA SER A 162 5.06 20.38 1.24
C SER A 162 5.70 19.26 2.10
N SER A 163 4.95 18.19 2.41
CA SER A 163 5.43 17.07 3.24
C SER A 163 6.62 16.34 2.62
N PRO A 164 7.68 16.03 3.39
CA PRO A 164 8.82 15.25 2.90
C PRO A 164 8.41 13.89 2.30
N THR A 165 7.41 13.23 2.90
CA THR A 165 6.87 11.95 2.43
C THR A 165 6.27 12.10 1.04
N VAL A 166 5.43 13.12 0.83
CA VAL A 166 4.75 13.36 -0.46
C VAL A 166 5.76 13.80 -1.51
N LYS A 167 6.71 14.67 -1.19
CA LYS A 167 7.81 15.06 -2.08
C LYS A 167 8.61 13.84 -2.54
N ARG A 168 9.00 12.97 -1.62
CA ARG A 168 9.73 11.73 -1.93
C ARG A 168 8.88 10.79 -2.78
N LEU A 169 7.60 10.62 -2.46
CA LEU A 169 6.70 9.79 -3.25
C LEU A 169 6.57 10.32 -4.68
N TYR A 170 6.38 11.63 -4.83
CA TYR A 170 6.25 12.29 -6.13
C TYR A 170 7.50 12.12 -7.00
N THR A 171 8.70 12.19 -6.42
CA THR A 171 9.95 12.07 -7.18
C THR A 171 10.36 10.61 -7.46
N THR A 172 9.85 9.64 -6.71
CA THR A 172 10.27 8.23 -6.83
C THR A 172 9.22 7.30 -7.45
N ALA A 173 7.93 7.65 -7.36
CA ALA A 173 6.86 6.83 -7.90
C ALA A 173 6.68 7.06 -9.40
N SER A 174 6.16 6.05 -10.10
CA SER A 174 5.78 6.21 -11.49
C SER A 174 4.63 7.22 -11.63
N HIS A 175 4.60 7.92 -12.77
CA HIS A 175 3.52 8.84 -13.07
C HIS A 175 2.13 8.17 -13.05
N SER A 176 2.04 6.89 -13.43
CA SER A 176 0.80 6.11 -13.31
C SER A 176 0.37 5.93 -11.86
N LYS A 177 1.30 5.66 -10.93
CA LYS A 177 1.01 5.52 -9.50
C LYS A 177 0.54 6.85 -8.90
N LEU A 178 1.17 7.96 -9.29
CA LEU A 178 0.78 9.31 -8.84
C LEU A 178 -0.56 9.79 -9.42
N LYS A 179 -0.98 9.27 -10.58
CA LYS A 179 -2.32 9.53 -11.15
C LYS A 179 -3.43 8.84 -10.38
N ASN A 180 -3.14 7.70 -9.77
CA ASN A 180 -4.12 6.89 -9.05
C ASN A 180 -4.32 7.31 -7.59
N ILE A 181 -3.49 8.22 -7.08
CA ILE A 181 -3.66 8.83 -5.75
C ILE A 181 -4.42 10.13 -5.98
N GLU A 182 -5.64 10.22 -5.49
CA GLU A 182 -6.46 11.43 -5.54
C GLU A 182 -6.39 12.13 -4.17
N CYS A 183 -6.35 13.46 -4.16
CA CYS A 183 -6.37 14.23 -2.92
C CYS A 183 -7.07 15.59 -3.12
N ILE A 184 -7.34 16.27 -2.01
CA ILE A 184 -8.12 17.50 -1.88
C ILE A 184 -7.24 18.57 -1.22
N LEU A 185 -7.09 19.76 -1.83
CA LEU A 185 -6.33 20.88 -1.24
C LEU A 185 -7.17 21.68 -0.23
N HIS A 186 -8.47 21.85 -0.51
CA HIS A 186 -9.43 22.58 0.32
C HIS A 186 -10.75 21.82 0.42
N ASP A 187 -11.44 21.88 1.56
CA ASP A 187 -12.62 21.05 1.89
C ASP A 187 -13.80 21.09 0.88
N SER A 188 -13.80 22.01 -0.09
CA SER A 188 -14.82 22.15 -1.14
C SER A 188 -14.38 21.67 -2.53
N ASP A 189 -13.12 21.26 -2.69
CA ASP A 189 -12.60 20.83 -3.98
C ASP A 189 -12.91 19.36 -4.25
N GLN A 190 -13.23 19.05 -5.51
CA GLN A 190 -13.28 17.67 -5.96
C GLN A 190 -11.88 17.03 -5.86
N PRO A 191 -11.78 15.75 -5.44
CA PRO A 191 -10.51 15.03 -5.46
C PRO A 191 -9.88 15.05 -6.85
N LYS A 192 -8.60 15.43 -6.93
CA LYS A 192 -7.83 15.40 -8.18
C LYS A 192 -6.55 14.59 -7.99
N PRO A 193 -5.96 14.06 -9.07
CA PRO A 193 -4.72 13.31 -8.97
C PRO A 193 -3.59 14.11 -8.30
N LEU A 194 -2.86 13.46 -7.40
CA LEU A 194 -1.70 14.00 -6.68
C LEU A 194 -0.65 14.54 -7.66
N SER A 195 -0.44 13.82 -8.76
CA SER A 195 0.42 14.25 -9.88
C SER A 195 0.07 15.66 -10.39
N THR A 196 -1.22 16.02 -10.43
CA THR A 196 -1.67 17.33 -10.91
C THR A 196 -1.70 18.39 -9.82
N GLN A 197 -2.14 18.01 -8.60
CA GLN A 197 -2.26 18.97 -7.50
C GLN A 197 -0.90 19.44 -6.98
N CYS A 198 0.07 18.53 -6.84
CA CYS A 198 1.38 18.87 -6.29
C CYS A 198 2.42 19.30 -7.33
N HIS A 199 2.10 19.23 -8.63
CA HIS A 199 3.04 19.54 -9.72
C HIS A 199 3.71 20.91 -9.55
N LYS A 200 2.90 21.97 -9.45
CA LYS A 200 3.39 23.35 -9.38
C LYS A 200 4.21 23.61 -8.11
N GLU A 201 3.73 23.15 -6.96
CA GLU A 201 4.38 23.41 -5.66
C GLU A 201 5.71 22.65 -5.51
N ILE A 202 5.82 21.46 -6.09
CA ILE A 202 7.05 20.67 -6.04
C ILE A 202 8.05 21.18 -7.09
N GLU A 203 7.62 21.51 -8.31
CA GLU A 203 8.52 22.03 -9.35
C GLU A 203 9.03 23.44 -9.05
N GLN A 204 8.20 24.35 -8.53
CA GLN A 204 8.63 25.70 -8.12
C GLN A 204 9.71 25.66 -7.03
N ASN A 205 9.63 24.70 -6.10
CA ASN A 205 10.66 24.49 -5.08
C ASN A 205 12.00 23.97 -5.65
N GLN A 206 11.98 23.26 -6.78
CA GLN A 206 13.21 22.81 -7.43
C GLN A 206 13.87 23.94 -8.22
N THR A 207 13.09 24.83 -8.85
CA THR A 207 13.62 25.98 -9.60
C THR A 207 14.27 26.98 -8.65
N SER A 208 13.65 27.29 -7.51
CA SER A 208 14.21 28.23 -6.53
C SER A 208 15.50 27.70 -5.86
N LEU A 209 15.60 26.38 -5.62
CA LEU A 209 16.81 25.76 -5.10
C LEU A 209 17.95 25.82 -6.13
N LEU A 210 17.65 25.58 -7.41
CA LEU A 210 18.64 25.68 -8.48
C LEU A 210 19.10 27.13 -8.69
N GLU A 211 18.19 28.10 -8.67
CA GLU A 211 18.50 29.52 -8.74
C GLU A 211 19.41 29.98 -7.59
N SER A 212 19.12 29.55 -6.36
CA SER A 212 19.94 29.89 -5.19
C SER A 212 21.34 29.25 -5.23
N ILE A 213 21.47 28.01 -5.73
CA ILE A 213 22.78 27.38 -5.97
C ILE A 213 23.56 28.15 -7.04
N ILE A 214 22.90 28.52 -8.15
CA ILE A 214 23.52 29.30 -9.23
C ILE A 214 24.02 30.65 -8.70
N LEU A 215 23.22 31.38 -7.92
CA LEU A 215 23.59 32.67 -7.35
C LEU A 215 24.81 32.55 -6.42
N TYR A 216 24.84 31.51 -5.58
CA TYR A 216 25.97 31.21 -4.70
C TYR A 216 27.25 30.88 -5.48
N CYS A 217 27.15 30.07 -6.54
CA CYS A 217 28.27 29.76 -7.43
C CYS A 217 28.82 31.00 -8.13
N ILE A 218 27.95 31.88 -8.63
CA ILE A 218 28.34 33.16 -9.28
C ILE A 218 29.10 34.05 -8.29
N GLN A 219 28.61 34.17 -7.05
CA GLN A 219 29.25 34.97 -6.01
C GLN A 219 30.65 34.43 -5.64
N TYR A 220 30.80 33.11 -5.55
CA TYR A 220 32.09 32.47 -5.24
C TYR A 220 33.09 32.60 -6.39
N PHE A 221 32.64 32.43 -7.64
CA PHE A 221 33.47 32.61 -8.83
C PHE A 221 34.00 34.04 -8.96
N ASN A 222 33.14 35.05 -8.73
CA ASN A 222 33.53 36.46 -8.74
C ASN A 222 34.56 36.80 -7.63
N SER A 223 34.50 36.11 -6.49
CA SER A 223 35.46 36.31 -5.40
C SER A 223 36.85 35.74 -5.75
N ILE A 224 36.90 34.59 -6.43
CA ILE A 224 38.15 33.96 -6.88
C ILE A 224 38.82 34.81 -7.97
N THR A 225 38.07 35.27 -8.97
CA THR A 225 38.62 36.10 -10.04
C THR A 225 39.18 37.43 -9.51
N LEU A 226 38.51 38.05 -8.53
CA LEU A 226 39.00 39.25 -7.86
C LEU A 226 40.32 38.99 -7.10
N PHE A 227 40.43 37.85 -6.40
CA PHE A 227 41.65 37.48 -5.69
C PHE A 227 42.85 37.31 -6.63
N PHE A 228 42.69 36.62 -7.76
CA PHE A 228 43.75 36.47 -8.75
C PHE A 228 44.15 37.79 -9.41
N LEU A 229 43.19 38.67 -9.67
CA LEU A 229 43.47 40.01 -10.21
C LEU A 229 44.30 40.83 -9.21
N ILE A 230 43.97 40.79 -7.92
CA ILE A 230 44.73 41.49 -6.87
C ILE A 230 46.16 40.93 -6.80
N MET A 231 46.32 39.60 -6.80
CA MET A 231 47.65 38.97 -6.78
C MET A 231 48.48 39.32 -8.02
N PHE A 232 47.85 39.39 -9.20
CA PHE A 232 48.50 39.82 -10.43
C PHE A 232 48.95 41.28 -10.35
N VAL A 233 48.08 42.19 -9.91
CA VAL A 233 48.40 43.62 -9.73
C VAL A 233 49.54 43.80 -8.72
N ILE A 234 49.50 43.09 -7.58
CA ILE A 234 50.58 43.09 -6.59
C ILE A 234 51.89 42.60 -7.23
N GLY A 235 51.84 41.50 -8.00
CA GLY A 235 52.99 40.96 -8.71
C GLY A 235 53.62 41.97 -9.68
N VAL A 236 52.80 42.64 -10.49
CA VAL A 236 53.24 43.70 -11.42
C VAL A 236 53.88 44.87 -10.68
N VAL A 237 53.25 45.34 -9.59
CA VAL A 237 53.79 46.44 -8.77
C VAL A 237 55.13 46.07 -8.14
N LEU A 238 55.29 44.83 -7.65
CA LEU A 238 56.55 44.34 -7.08
C LEU A 238 57.65 44.20 -8.15
N LEU A 239 57.31 43.75 -9.35
CA LEU A 239 58.22 43.69 -10.50
C LEU A 239 58.69 45.09 -10.91
N CYS A 240 57.77 46.06 -11.03
CA CYS A 240 58.10 47.45 -11.36
C CYS A 240 58.99 48.11 -10.30
N LYS A 241 58.86 47.75 -9.02
CA LYS A 241 59.75 48.25 -7.95
C LYS A 241 61.16 47.65 -8.00
N LYS A 242 61.37 46.51 -8.65
CA LYS A 242 62.68 45.83 -8.76
C LYS A 242 63.52 46.29 -9.95
N ILE A 243 62.93 47.05 -10.88
CA ILE A 243 63.54 47.52 -12.14
C ILE A 243 64.01 49.00 -12.03
N LYS A 244 63.90 49.62 -10.85
CA LYS A 244 64.54 50.89 -10.49
C LYS A 244 65.69 50.65 -9.53
#